data_AF-A0A2V9ZUY3-F1
#
_entry.id   AF-A0A2V9ZUY3-F1
#
_cell.length_a   1.000
_cell.length_b   1.000
_cell.length_c   1.000
_cell.angle_alpha   90.00
_cell.angle_beta   90.00
_cell.angle_gamma   90.00
#
_symmetry.space_group_name_H-M   'P 1'
#
loop_
_entity.id
_entity.type
_entity.pdbx_description
1 polymer ?
#
loop_
_entity_poly.entity_id
_entity_poly.type
_entity_poly.pdbx_seq_one_letter_code
_entity_poly.pdbx_strand_id
1 'polypeptide(L)'
;MRAARLKEESVLNGTASNGQQWLRLLLSDLVRGAVFPIYDRRQGLAFSRYLRQLRRFEFAPLQVVEQIQWERLHFVLRHAVSNVPYYRDLFARQGIRIEEIRNAANFAKLPVLTKTELQQQAGALLAEKSQPREAKSNATGGSTGTPVQFYQDDSYWTWAKAAQ
;
A
#
# COMPACT_ATOMS: atom_id res chain seq x y z
N MET A 1 -19.52 62.63 -11.61
CA MET A 1 -18.09 62.23 -11.55
C MET A 1 -17.81 60.99 -10.67
N ARG A 2 -18.80 60.12 -10.36
CA ARG A 2 -18.59 58.89 -9.55
C ARG A 2 -18.54 57.58 -10.37
N ALA A 3 -19.06 57.57 -11.59
CA ALA A 3 -19.13 56.36 -12.43
C ALA A 3 -17.85 56.06 -13.21
N ALA A 4 -16.99 57.07 -13.46
CA ALA A 4 -15.71 56.87 -14.15
C ALA A 4 -14.65 56.23 -13.23
N ARG A 5 -14.68 56.54 -11.92
CA ARG A 5 -13.71 56.04 -10.94
C ARG A 5 -13.89 54.54 -10.63
N LEU A 6 -15.11 54.01 -10.73
CA LEU A 6 -15.40 52.58 -10.52
C LEU A 6 -14.97 51.67 -11.68
N LYS A 7 -14.76 52.24 -12.87
CA LYS A 7 -14.32 51.47 -14.05
C LYS A 7 -12.80 51.38 -14.17
N GLU A 8 -12.06 52.29 -13.53
CA GLU A 8 -10.60 52.21 -13.40
C GLU A 8 -10.15 51.26 -12.28
N GLU A 9 -10.87 51.22 -11.16
CA GLU A 9 -10.54 50.30 -10.05
C GLU A 9 -10.83 48.82 -10.38
N SER A 10 -11.75 48.53 -11.31
CA SER A 10 -12.03 47.15 -11.73
C SER A 10 -10.99 46.59 -12.71
N VAL A 11 -10.29 47.45 -13.47
CA VAL A 11 -9.23 47.05 -14.39
C VAL A 11 -7.91 46.77 -13.65
N LEU A 12 -7.68 47.43 -12.50
CA LEU A 12 -6.49 47.21 -11.67
C LEU A 12 -6.59 45.99 -10.73
N ASN A 13 -7.81 45.50 -10.45
CA ASN A 13 -8.00 44.30 -9.63
C ASN A 13 -8.01 42.97 -10.44
N GLY A 14 -7.91 43.04 -11.78
CA GLY A 14 -7.96 41.86 -12.67
C GLY A 14 -6.61 41.21 -12.98
N THR A 15 -5.48 41.77 -12.55
CA THR A 15 -4.14 41.34 -13.01
C THR A 15 -3.26 40.70 -11.94
N ALA A 16 -3.72 40.62 -10.68
CA ALA A 16 -2.92 40.07 -9.57
C ALA A 16 -3.05 38.55 -9.38
N SER A 17 -3.92 37.84 -10.09
CA SER A 17 -4.17 36.40 -9.83
C SER A 17 -3.43 35.42 -10.74
N ASN A 18 -3.10 35.78 -11.99
CA ASN A 18 -2.45 34.87 -12.95
C ASN A 18 -0.92 34.74 -12.76
N GLY A 19 -0.25 35.82 -12.38
CA GLY A 19 1.22 35.86 -12.24
C GLY A 19 1.77 35.03 -11.08
N GLN A 20 0.94 34.69 -10.09
CA GLN A 20 1.32 33.87 -8.94
C GLN A 20 0.91 32.39 -9.14
N GLN A 21 -0.04 32.11 -10.05
CA GLN A 21 -0.51 30.75 -10.31
C GLN A 21 0.54 29.90 -11.00
N TRP A 22 1.24 30.42 -12.03
CA TRP A 22 2.29 29.66 -12.71
C TRP A 22 3.49 29.39 -11.79
N LEU A 23 3.82 30.32 -10.88
CA LEU A 23 4.82 30.14 -9.82
C LEU A 23 4.41 29.04 -8.84
N ARG A 24 3.13 29.00 -8.43
CA ARG A 24 2.60 27.91 -7.59
C ARG A 24 2.59 26.56 -8.32
N LEU A 25 2.27 26.54 -9.61
CA LEU A 25 2.29 25.33 -10.43
C LEU A 25 3.72 24.81 -10.58
N LEU A 26 4.68 25.68 -10.95
CA LEU A 26 6.10 25.33 -11.03
C LEU A 26 6.69 24.91 -9.68
N LEU A 27 6.35 25.61 -8.59
CA LEU A 27 6.73 25.17 -7.24
C LEU A 27 6.11 23.80 -6.94
N SER A 28 4.85 23.58 -7.31
CA SER A 28 4.18 22.31 -7.06
C SER A 28 4.77 21.16 -7.88
N ASP A 29 5.28 21.44 -9.08
CA ASP A 29 5.92 20.47 -9.96
C ASP A 29 7.36 20.21 -9.53
N LEU A 30 8.09 21.24 -9.08
CA LEU A 30 9.42 21.10 -8.46
C LEU A 30 9.34 20.31 -7.15
N VAL A 31 8.34 20.61 -6.33
CA VAL A 31 8.12 19.89 -5.07
C VAL A 31 7.77 18.43 -5.36
N ARG A 32 6.84 18.15 -6.29
CA ARG A 32 6.47 16.77 -6.67
C ARG A 32 7.59 16.03 -7.39
N GLY A 33 8.39 16.72 -8.21
CA GLY A 33 9.39 16.12 -9.09
C GLY A 33 10.78 15.96 -8.48
N ALA A 34 11.18 16.83 -7.54
CA ALA A 34 12.54 16.85 -6.99
C ALA A 34 12.57 16.85 -5.45
N VAL A 35 11.88 17.78 -4.80
CA VAL A 35 11.99 17.95 -3.33
C VAL A 35 11.39 16.75 -2.59
N PHE A 36 10.19 16.32 -2.99
CA PHE A 36 9.49 15.23 -2.33
C PHE A 36 10.17 13.87 -2.55
N PRO A 37 10.63 13.47 -3.76
CA PRO A 37 11.41 12.25 -3.94
C PRO A 37 12.73 12.22 -3.14
N ILE A 38 13.40 13.36 -2.98
CA ILE A 38 14.63 13.46 -2.18
C ILE A 38 14.30 13.33 -0.69
N TYR A 39 13.24 14.00 -0.22
CA TYR A 39 12.76 13.89 1.16
C TYR A 39 12.32 12.45 1.48
N ASP A 40 11.54 11.84 0.59
CA ASP A 40 11.08 10.45 0.66
C ASP A 40 12.27 9.48 0.78
N ARG A 41 13.27 9.63 -0.11
CA ARG A 41 14.51 8.82 -0.08
C ARG A 41 15.32 9.04 1.19
N ARG A 42 15.40 10.25 1.72
CA ARG A 42 16.14 10.55 2.97
C ARG A 42 15.43 10.04 4.21
N GLN A 43 14.11 10.06 4.23
CA GLN A 43 13.31 9.56 5.35
C GLN A 43 13.07 8.04 5.27
N GLY A 44 13.59 7.36 4.25
CA GLY A 44 13.35 5.93 4.02
C GLY A 44 11.88 5.60 3.69
N LEU A 45 11.07 6.62 3.44
CA LEU A 45 9.71 6.48 3.00
C LEU A 45 9.80 5.97 1.55
N ALA A 46 9.26 4.79 1.29
CA ALA A 46 9.23 4.24 -0.07
C ALA A 46 8.03 4.78 -0.87
N PHE A 47 7.50 5.95 -0.53
CA PHE A 47 6.20 6.42 -1.01
C PHE A 47 6.22 6.66 -2.52
N SER A 48 7.25 7.35 -3.04
CA SER A 48 7.38 7.65 -4.47
C SER A 48 7.54 6.37 -5.31
N ARG A 49 8.12 5.32 -4.71
CA ARG A 49 8.21 3.99 -5.32
C ARG A 49 6.83 3.34 -5.38
N TYR A 50 6.08 3.34 -4.28
CA TYR A 50 4.74 2.74 -4.22
C TYR A 50 3.73 3.49 -5.09
N LEU A 51 3.73 4.82 -5.09
CA LEU A 51 2.89 5.63 -5.96
C LEU A 51 3.14 5.34 -7.45
N ARG A 52 4.41 5.20 -7.84
CA ARG A 52 4.78 4.84 -9.21
C ARG A 52 4.32 3.43 -9.60
N GLN A 53 4.33 2.50 -8.66
CA GLN A 53 3.77 1.15 -8.87
C GLN A 53 2.25 1.20 -9.01
N LEU A 54 1.55 1.91 -8.12
CA LEU A 54 0.09 2.04 -8.16
C LEU A 54 -0.40 2.65 -9.48
N ARG A 55 0.21 3.76 -9.92
CA ARG A 55 -0.10 4.39 -11.22
C ARG A 55 0.16 3.47 -12.41
N ARG A 56 1.17 2.59 -12.31
CA ARG A 56 1.43 1.58 -13.35
C ARG A 56 0.32 0.53 -13.42
N PHE A 57 -0.32 0.19 -12.30
CA PHE A 57 -1.38 -0.82 -12.25
C PHE A 57 -2.74 -0.27 -12.68
N GLU A 58 -3.02 1.00 -12.37
CA GLU A 58 -4.33 1.63 -12.60
C GLU A 58 -4.80 1.56 -14.05
N PHE A 59 -3.88 1.64 -15.01
CA PHE A 59 -4.16 1.61 -16.45
C PHE A 59 -3.49 0.44 -17.20
N ALA A 60 -3.02 -0.57 -16.47
CA ALA A 60 -2.39 -1.72 -17.09
C ALA A 60 -3.43 -2.63 -17.79
N PRO A 61 -3.09 -3.26 -18.92
CA PRO A 61 -3.91 -4.32 -19.50
C PRO A 61 -4.11 -5.48 -18.52
N LEU A 62 -5.27 -6.15 -18.60
CA LEU A 62 -5.63 -7.24 -17.70
C LEU A 62 -4.53 -8.30 -17.57
N GLN A 63 -3.94 -8.73 -18.69
CA GLN A 63 -2.90 -9.76 -18.72
C GLN A 63 -1.66 -9.35 -17.92
N VAL A 64 -1.32 -8.06 -17.93
CA VAL A 64 -0.20 -7.50 -17.16
C VAL A 64 -0.54 -7.53 -15.67
N VAL A 65 -1.76 -7.15 -15.30
CA VAL A 65 -2.23 -7.19 -13.90
C VAL A 65 -2.23 -8.63 -13.38
N GLU A 66 -2.74 -9.59 -14.16
CA GLU A 66 -2.76 -11.01 -13.80
C GLU A 66 -1.35 -11.55 -13.57
N GLN A 67 -0.40 -11.24 -14.47
CA GLN A 67 0.99 -11.64 -14.30
C GLN A 67 1.57 -11.10 -12.97
N ILE A 68 1.36 -9.82 -12.68
CA ILE A 68 1.84 -9.19 -11.44
C ILE A 68 1.20 -9.83 -10.21
N GLN A 69 -0.09 -10.15 -10.27
CA GLN A 69 -0.79 -10.84 -9.18
C GLN A 69 -0.19 -12.22 -8.92
N TRP A 70 0.08 -13.00 -9.96
CA TRP A 70 0.73 -14.32 -9.84
C TRP A 70 2.15 -14.22 -9.27
N GLU A 71 2.95 -13.27 -9.73
CA GLU A 71 4.30 -13.03 -9.20
C GLU A 71 4.27 -12.68 -7.71
N ARG A 72 3.36 -11.77 -7.31
CA ARG A 72 3.18 -11.36 -5.90
C ARG A 72 2.64 -12.49 -5.04
N LEU A 73 1.71 -13.30 -5.56
CA LEU A 73 1.17 -14.46 -4.87
C LEU A 73 2.28 -15.47 -4.55
N HIS A 74 3.12 -15.83 -5.53
CA HIS A 74 4.23 -16.75 -5.30
C HIS A 74 5.26 -16.18 -4.32
N PHE A 75 5.51 -14.87 -4.34
CA PHE A 75 6.34 -14.21 -3.35
C PHE A 75 5.78 -14.39 -1.93
N VAL A 76 4.48 -14.15 -1.73
CA VAL A 76 3.81 -14.31 -0.43
C VAL A 76 3.81 -15.77 0.02
N LEU A 77 3.49 -16.72 -0.87
CA LEU A 77 3.49 -18.15 -0.54
C LEU A 77 4.87 -18.64 -0.10
N ARG A 78 5.93 -18.25 -0.84
CA ARG A 78 7.30 -18.58 -0.48
C ARG A 78 7.68 -17.98 0.87
N HIS A 79 7.32 -16.72 1.10
CA HIS A 79 7.57 -16.05 2.37
C HIS A 79 6.88 -16.77 3.54
N ALA A 80 5.60 -17.11 3.37
CA ALA A 80 4.79 -17.81 4.37
C ALA A 80 5.41 -19.15 4.76
N VAL A 81 5.68 -20.03 3.79
CA VAL A 81 6.25 -21.36 4.07
C VAL A 81 7.67 -21.29 4.65
N SER A 82 8.46 -20.30 4.24
CA SER A 82 9.86 -20.20 4.69
C SER A 82 10.02 -19.56 6.07
N ASN A 83 9.10 -18.67 6.46
CA ASN A 83 9.30 -17.81 7.65
C ASN A 83 8.18 -17.91 8.69
N VAL A 84 7.01 -18.45 8.36
CA VAL A 84 5.85 -18.50 9.27
C VAL A 84 5.60 -19.95 9.70
N PRO A 85 5.81 -20.29 10.99
CA PRO A 85 5.68 -21.65 11.50
C PRO A 85 4.35 -22.31 11.15
N TYR A 86 3.22 -21.59 11.30
CA TYR A 86 1.89 -22.11 10.99
C TYR A 86 1.78 -22.62 9.54
N TYR A 87 2.22 -21.83 8.55
CA TYR A 87 2.11 -22.21 7.15
C TYR A 87 3.09 -23.31 6.76
N ARG A 88 4.29 -23.30 7.34
CA ARG A 88 5.27 -24.38 7.15
C ARG A 88 4.69 -25.72 7.60
N ASP A 89 4.10 -25.77 8.78
CA ASP A 89 3.49 -26.98 9.33
C ASP A 89 2.23 -27.40 8.57
N LEU A 90 1.36 -26.45 8.23
CA LEU A 90 0.12 -26.70 7.48
C LEU A 90 0.42 -27.32 6.11
N PHE A 91 1.38 -26.73 5.37
CA PHE A 91 1.72 -27.20 4.03
C PHE A 91 2.40 -28.56 4.09
N ALA A 92 3.29 -28.80 5.07
CA ALA A 92 3.90 -30.10 5.28
C ALA A 92 2.87 -31.19 5.61
N ARG A 93 1.92 -30.90 6.51
CA ARG A 93 0.87 -31.85 6.91
C ARG A 93 -0.10 -32.19 5.78
N GLN A 94 -0.41 -31.23 4.91
CA GLN A 94 -1.32 -31.43 3.77
C GLN A 94 -0.59 -31.82 2.47
N GLY A 95 0.74 -31.95 2.50
CA GLY A 95 1.53 -32.27 1.31
C GLY A 95 1.47 -31.20 0.22
N ILE A 96 1.20 -29.93 0.58
CA ILE A 96 1.05 -28.83 -0.38
C ILE A 96 2.43 -28.35 -0.82
N ARG A 97 2.65 -28.33 -2.14
CA ARG A 97 3.87 -27.82 -2.76
C ARG A 97 3.57 -26.52 -3.49
N ILE A 98 4.30 -25.45 -3.15
CA ILE A 98 4.05 -24.12 -3.74
C ILE A 98 4.26 -24.10 -5.26
N GLU A 99 5.09 -25.00 -5.78
CA GLU A 99 5.40 -25.14 -7.21
C GLU A 99 4.21 -25.67 -8.02
N GLU A 100 3.21 -26.28 -7.37
CA GLU A 100 2.01 -26.83 -8.00
C GLU A 100 0.91 -25.76 -8.16
N ILE A 101 1.03 -24.63 -7.45
CA ILE A 101 0.06 -23.53 -7.48
C ILE A 101 0.34 -22.62 -8.68
N ARG A 102 0.04 -23.10 -9.89
CA ARG A 102 0.36 -22.41 -11.17
C ARG A 102 -0.83 -21.73 -11.84
N ASN A 103 -2.03 -21.94 -11.31
CA ASN A 103 -3.27 -21.45 -11.89
C ASN A 103 -4.35 -21.34 -10.80
N ALA A 104 -5.46 -20.67 -11.13
CA ALA A 104 -6.54 -20.39 -10.20
C ALA A 104 -7.16 -21.67 -9.60
N ALA A 105 -7.25 -22.75 -10.38
CA ALA A 105 -7.83 -24.02 -9.92
C ALA A 105 -6.99 -24.68 -8.81
N ASN A 106 -5.66 -24.63 -8.92
CA ASN A 106 -4.77 -25.14 -7.87
C ASN A 106 -4.68 -24.17 -6.67
N PHE A 107 -4.72 -22.85 -6.91
CA PHE A 107 -4.79 -21.86 -5.84
C PHE A 107 -6.05 -22.04 -4.98
N ALA A 108 -7.20 -22.33 -5.59
CA ALA A 108 -8.47 -22.55 -4.89
C ALA A 108 -8.47 -23.78 -3.95
N LYS A 109 -7.48 -24.67 -4.07
CA LYS A 109 -7.33 -25.84 -3.17
C LYS A 109 -6.61 -25.50 -1.86
N LEU A 110 -6.05 -24.29 -1.74
CA LEU A 110 -5.39 -23.88 -0.52
C LEU A 110 -6.37 -23.84 0.65
N PRO A 111 -5.97 -24.31 1.85
CA PRO A 111 -6.80 -24.23 3.03
C PRO A 111 -7.10 -22.77 3.39
N VAL A 112 -8.35 -22.52 3.77
CA VAL A 112 -8.80 -21.19 4.20
C VAL A 112 -8.44 -21.00 5.67
N LEU A 113 -7.69 -19.95 5.99
CA LEU A 113 -7.44 -19.55 7.38
C LEU A 113 -8.69 -18.92 7.97
N THR A 114 -9.28 -19.58 8.96
CA THR A 114 -10.48 -19.09 9.65
C THR A 114 -10.14 -18.09 10.75
N LYS A 115 -11.14 -17.28 11.16
CA LYS A 115 -10.99 -16.34 12.29
C LYS A 115 -10.55 -17.05 13.57
N THR A 116 -11.14 -18.21 13.85
CA THR A 116 -10.84 -19.02 15.04
C THR A 116 -9.40 -19.50 15.04
N GLU A 117 -8.92 -20.04 13.91
CA GLU A 117 -7.52 -20.46 13.77
C GLU A 117 -6.58 -19.28 13.93
N LEU A 118 -6.91 -18.12 13.36
CA LEU A 118 -6.11 -16.91 13.50
C LEU A 118 -5.95 -16.50 14.97
N GLN A 119 -7.03 -16.57 15.76
CA GLN A 119 -6.99 -16.31 17.21
C GLN A 119 -6.17 -17.36 17.98
N GLN A 120 -6.36 -18.65 17.66
CA GLN A 120 -5.70 -19.76 18.37
C GLN A 120 -4.22 -19.89 18.01
N GLN A 121 -3.83 -19.51 16.79
CA GLN A 121 -2.49 -19.68 16.24
C GLN A 121 -1.73 -18.36 16.10
N ALA A 122 -2.17 -17.29 16.77
CA ALA A 122 -1.64 -15.94 16.62
C ALA A 122 -0.10 -15.87 16.74
N GLY A 123 0.49 -16.60 17.69
CA GLY A 123 1.95 -16.67 17.85
C GLY A 123 2.65 -17.40 16.71
N ALA A 124 2.10 -18.53 16.25
CA ALA A 124 2.66 -19.33 15.15
C ALA A 124 2.46 -18.69 13.77
N LEU A 125 1.55 -17.72 13.66
CA LEU A 125 1.31 -16.91 12.47
C LEU A 125 2.31 -15.75 12.31
N LEU A 126 3.14 -15.48 13.33
CA LEU A 126 4.21 -14.49 13.22
C LEU A 126 5.41 -15.07 12.47
N ALA A 127 6.00 -14.27 11.59
CA ALA A 127 7.23 -14.65 10.92
C ALA A 127 8.39 -14.67 11.94
N GLU A 128 9.22 -15.71 11.93
CA GLU A 128 10.28 -15.93 12.93
C GLU A 128 11.30 -14.78 13.02
N LYS A 129 11.52 -14.09 11.91
CA LYS A 129 12.44 -12.93 11.82
C LYS A 129 11.75 -11.58 11.95
N SER A 130 10.43 -11.55 12.19
CA SER A 130 9.74 -10.29 12.43
C SER A 130 10.11 -9.78 13.81
N GLN A 131 10.68 -8.58 13.90
CA GLN A 131 10.92 -7.93 15.17
C GLN A 131 9.62 -7.23 15.59
N PRO A 132 8.95 -7.64 16.68
CA PRO A 132 7.69 -7.03 17.09
C PRO A 132 7.82 -5.52 17.41
N ARG A 133 9.04 -5.05 17.70
CA ARG A 133 9.34 -3.63 17.95
C ARG A 133 9.20 -2.76 16.70
N GLU A 134 9.32 -3.32 15.51
CA GLU A 134 9.16 -2.62 14.22
C GLU A 134 7.73 -2.72 13.69
N ALA A 135 6.93 -3.66 14.21
CA ALA A 135 5.58 -3.91 13.74
C ALA A 135 4.54 -3.30 14.69
N LYS A 136 3.65 -2.46 14.15
CA LYS A 136 2.57 -1.82 14.90
C LYS A 136 1.43 -2.81 15.10
N SER A 137 1.07 -3.08 16.36
CA SER A 137 -0.10 -3.91 16.69
C SER A 137 -1.38 -3.18 16.32
N ASN A 138 -2.34 -3.92 15.76
CA ASN A 138 -3.66 -3.47 15.38
C ASN A 138 -4.68 -4.58 15.66
N ALA A 139 -5.96 -4.24 15.72
CA ALA A 139 -7.01 -5.20 15.99
C ALA A 139 -8.24 -4.94 15.11
N THR A 140 -8.95 -6.01 14.75
CA THR A 140 -10.20 -5.90 14.00
C THR A 140 -11.29 -5.29 14.89
N GLY A 141 -12.06 -4.34 14.36
CA GLY A 141 -13.29 -3.88 15.02
C GLY A 141 -14.38 -4.97 14.97
N GLY A 142 -15.11 -5.17 16.07
CA GLY A 142 -16.25 -6.08 16.12
C GLY A 142 -17.14 -5.79 17.33
N SER A 143 -18.44 -5.62 17.11
CA SER A 143 -19.43 -5.27 18.14
C SER A 143 -19.87 -6.45 19.02
N THR A 144 -19.60 -7.70 18.60
CA THR A 144 -20.22 -8.90 19.18
C THR A 144 -19.25 -10.06 19.46
N GLY A 145 -17.94 -9.91 19.25
CA GLY A 145 -17.00 -11.00 19.49
C GLY A 145 -15.56 -10.57 19.73
N THR A 146 -14.71 -11.52 20.10
CA THR A 146 -13.29 -11.27 20.41
C THR A 146 -12.58 -10.69 19.18
N PRO A 147 -11.91 -9.52 19.33
CA PRO A 147 -11.08 -8.95 18.28
C PRO A 147 -9.94 -9.90 17.87
N VAL A 148 -9.54 -9.84 16.61
CA VAL A 148 -8.31 -10.46 16.13
C VAL A 148 -7.20 -9.42 16.21
N GLN A 149 -6.12 -9.74 16.92
CA GLN A 149 -4.90 -8.93 16.92
C GLN A 149 -3.99 -9.34 15.77
N PHE A 150 -3.38 -8.37 15.10
CA PHE A 150 -2.43 -8.57 14.03
C PHE A 150 -1.42 -7.42 13.99
N TYR A 151 -0.35 -7.59 13.22
CA TYR A 151 0.76 -6.65 13.20
C TYR A 151 0.98 -6.10 11.79
N GLN A 152 1.35 -4.82 11.70
CA GLN A 152 1.57 -4.10 10.46
C GLN A 152 2.93 -3.43 10.48
N ASP A 153 3.74 -3.68 9.46
CA ASP A 153 5.04 -3.03 9.28
C ASP A 153 4.89 -1.61 8.70
N ASP A 154 5.99 -0.86 8.65
CA ASP A 154 6.01 0.48 8.06
C ASP A 154 5.76 0.48 6.55
N SER A 155 6.04 -0.64 5.87
CA SER A 155 5.76 -0.80 4.44
C SER A 155 4.26 -0.75 4.17
N TYR A 156 3.44 -1.40 5.01
CA TYR A 156 1.99 -1.33 4.96
C TYR A 156 1.50 0.12 5.05
N TRP A 157 1.96 0.87 6.06
CA TRP A 157 1.51 2.26 6.28
C TRP A 157 1.93 3.19 5.14
N THR A 158 3.12 2.99 4.59
CA THR A 158 3.60 3.76 3.45
C THR A 158 2.81 3.43 2.18
N TRP A 159 2.47 2.16 1.96
CA TRP A 159 1.60 1.73 0.86
C TRP A 159 0.20 2.33 0.99
N ALA A 160 -0.41 2.25 2.17
CA ALA A 160 -1.74 2.79 2.44
C ALA A 160 -1.82 4.30 2.18
N LYS A 161 -0.78 5.07 2.57
CA LYS A 161 -0.69 6.50 2.26
C LYS A 161 -0.56 6.77 0.77
N ALA A 162 0.15 5.92 0.02
CA ALA A 162 0.36 6.12 -1.42
C ALA A 162 -0.89 5.81 -2.27
N ALA A 163 -1.85 5.07 -1.71
CA ALA A 163 -3.10 4.68 -2.38
C ALA A 163 -4.28 5.62 -2.10
N GLN A 164 -4.14 6.56 -1.17
CA GLN A 164 -5.12 7.62 -0.85
C GLN A 164 -4.95 8.81 -1.79
#